data_AF-A0A7S0BMT7-F1
#
_entry.id   AF-A0A7S0BMT7-F1
#
_cell.length_a   1.000
_cell.length_b   1.000
_cell.length_c   1.000
_cell.angle_alpha   90.00
_cell.angle_beta   90.00
_cell.angle_gamma   90.00
#
_symmetry.space_group_name_H-M   'P 1'
#
loop_
_entity.id
_entity.type
_entity.pdbx_description
1 polymer ?
#
loop_
_entity_poly.entity_id
_entity_poly.type
_entity_poly.pdbx_seq_one_letter_code
_entity_poly.pdbx_strand_id
1 'polypeptide(L)'
;MDGDIGYVNVISLAFGRHGISPKNCEARGMAFRTLIGRRSLSYMTERIVRPGSASKGGMELIIGPMFAGKTTELLRRSEQRRSAGQRVLLVKSSVDTRYSRVEIVSHDQKREPCYSMKELSPLLSEAIVSDYDVAAIDEAQFFPDLLSFCLEWVDRQKKTVLVAGLDADCERRKFGEVLDLA
;
A
#
# COMPACT_ATOMS: atom_id res chain seq x y z
N MET A 1 25.68 -5.18 -14.51
CA MET A 1 26.15 -4.97 -13.11
C MET A 1 24.88 -4.93 -12.30
N ASP A 2 24.30 -6.10 -12.14
CA ASP A 2 22.96 -6.31 -11.63
C ASP A 2 23.15 -6.79 -10.20
N GLY A 3 23.22 -5.82 -9.28
CA GLY A 3 23.21 -6.11 -7.87
C GLY A 3 21.76 -6.38 -7.48
N ASP A 4 21.45 -7.61 -7.10
CA ASP A 4 20.17 -8.00 -6.51
C ASP A 4 19.82 -7.04 -5.37
N ILE A 5 18.86 -6.14 -5.62
CA ILE A 5 18.37 -5.17 -4.64
C ILE A 5 17.42 -5.92 -3.71
N GLY A 6 17.96 -6.59 -2.70
CA GLY A 6 17.17 -7.28 -1.70
C GLY A 6 16.38 -6.29 -0.84
N TYR A 7 15.06 -6.43 -0.80
CA TYR A 7 14.19 -5.70 0.13
C TYR A 7 13.97 -6.49 1.41
N VAL A 8 13.84 -5.82 2.56
CA VAL A 8 13.52 -6.48 3.84
C VAL A 8 12.05 -6.30 4.14
N ASN A 9 11.35 -7.41 4.38
CA ASN A 9 9.93 -7.43 4.70
C ASN A 9 9.71 -7.43 6.22
N VAL A 10 8.93 -6.46 6.72
CA VAL A 10 8.47 -6.37 8.11
C VAL A 10 6.96 -6.54 8.13
N ILE A 11 6.50 -7.71 8.54
CA ILE A 11 5.07 -8.06 8.58
C ILE A 11 4.48 -7.67 9.93
N SER A 12 3.41 -6.89 9.93
CA SER A 12 2.58 -6.60 11.09
C SER A 12 1.13 -6.97 10.79
N LEU A 13 0.57 -7.87 11.61
CA LEU A 13 -0.84 -8.26 11.55
C LEU A 13 -1.66 -7.27 12.38
N ALA A 14 -2.57 -6.55 11.73
CA ALA A 14 -3.51 -5.67 12.42
C ALA A 14 -4.71 -6.49 12.91
N PHE A 15 -4.74 -6.78 14.22
CA PHE A 15 -5.89 -7.39 14.87
C PHE A 15 -6.87 -6.30 15.32
N GLY A 16 -8.16 -6.43 14.98
CA GLY A 16 -9.22 -5.55 15.47
C GLY A 16 -9.18 -5.47 17.00
N ARG A 17 -9.26 -4.25 17.56
CA ARG A 17 -9.05 -3.96 18.98
C ARG A 17 -9.96 -4.79 19.90
N HIS A 18 -9.49 -5.95 20.36
CA HIS A 18 -9.69 -6.48 21.71
C HIS A 18 -8.37 -7.11 22.14
N GLY A 19 -7.72 -6.47 23.12
CA GLY A 19 -6.27 -6.51 23.31
C GLY A 19 -5.73 -7.83 23.83
N ILE A 20 -4.55 -8.20 23.34
CA ILE A 20 -3.55 -9.01 24.05
C ILE A 20 -2.17 -8.44 23.71
N SER A 21 -1.35 -8.21 24.74
CA SER A 21 0.03 -7.71 24.69
C SER A 21 0.98 -8.70 24.00
N PRO A 22 1.96 -8.26 23.19
CA PRO A 22 2.92 -9.16 22.57
C PRO A 22 4.04 -9.51 23.56
N LYS A 23 4.21 -10.81 23.84
CA LYS A 23 5.47 -11.35 24.36
C LYS A 23 6.05 -12.30 23.32
N ASN A 24 7.29 -11.98 22.93
CA ASN A 24 8.33 -12.75 22.25
C ASN A 24 7.91 -13.93 21.37
N CYS A 25 8.26 -13.85 20.08
CA CYS A 25 8.68 -15.05 19.35
C CYS A 25 9.69 -14.66 18.25
N GLU A 26 10.90 -15.19 18.35
CA GLU A 26 11.97 -15.06 17.37
C GLU A 26 11.61 -15.77 16.07
N ALA A 27 12.01 -15.16 14.96
CA ALA A 27 11.88 -15.71 13.62
C ALA A 27 12.76 -16.95 13.44
N ARG A 28 12.17 -18.06 12.97
CA ARG A 28 12.84 -19.08 12.13
C ARG A 28 11.82 -20.09 11.59
N GLY A 29 11.79 -20.24 10.27
CA GLY A 29 11.21 -21.38 9.59
C GLY A 29 9.80 -21.16 9.04
N MET A 30 9.69 -21.20 7.70
CA MET A 30 8.45 -21.44 6.96
C MET A 30 7.62 -22.55 7.60
N ALA A 31 6.41 -22.20 8.08
CA ALA A 31 5.23 -23.07 8.12
C ALA A 31 4.03 -22.20 8.48
N PHE A 32 3.29 -21.71 7.48
CA PHE A 32 1.98 -21.08 7.69
C PHE A 32 0.97 -22.17 8.08
N ARG A 33 0.93 -22.51 9.37
CA ARG A 33 -0.11 -23.36 9.94
C ARG A 33 -1.26 -22.45 10.38
N THR A 34 -2.29 -22.39 9.55
CA THR A 34 -3.55 -21.70 9.82
C THR A 34 -4.15 -22.20 11.13
N LEU A 35 -4.10 -21.39 12.19
CA LEU A 35 -4.92 -21.62 13.37
C LEU A 35 -6.30 -21.01 13.13
N ILE A 36 -7.26 -21.88 12.83
CA ILE A 36 -8.68 -21.53 12.72
C ILE A 36 -9.20 -21.25 14.12
N GLY A 37 -9.59 -20.00 14.40
CA GLY A 37 -10.20 -19.60 15.66
C GLY A 37 -10.77 -18.18 15.64
N ARG A 38 -12.07 -18.06 15.35
CA ARG A 38 -12.94 -16.86 15.42
C ARG A 38 -12.49 -15.62 14.61
N ARG A 39 -13.18 -15.42 13.49
CA ARG A 39 -12.91 -14.45 12.42
C ARG A 39 -12.93 -12.99 12.91
N SER A 40 -11.75 -12.41 13.06
CA SER A 40 -11.52 -11.00 12.72
C SER A 40 -11.17 -10.96 11.23
N LEU A 41 -11.99 -10.27 10.40
CA LEU A 41 -11.56 -9.85 9.07
C LEU A 41 -10.36 -8.92 9.29
N SER A 42 -9.16 -9.46 9.11
CA SER A 42 -7.90 -8.76 9.34
C SER A 42 -7.19 -8.59 8.00
N TYR A 43 -6.51 -7.47 7.83
CA TYR A 43 -5.53 -7.25 6.77
C TYR A 43 -4.13 -7.47 7.32
N MET A 44 -3.23 -7.90 6.45
CA MET A 44 -1.79 -7.92 6.74
C MET A 44 -1.19 -6.60 6.27
N THR A 45 -0.24 -6.10 7.03
CA THR A 45 0.58 -4.96 6.59
C THR A 45 2.01 -5.41 6.47
N GLU A 46 2.61 -5.19 5.31
CA GLU A 46 3.98 -5.51 5.03
C GLU A 46 4.72 -4.21 4.75
N ARG A 47 5.77 -3.93 5.51
CA ARG A 47 6.64 -2.80 5.25
C ARG A 47 7.90 -3.33 4.58
N ILE A 48 8.17 -2.80 3.40
CA ILE A 48 9.24 -3.24 2.53
C ILE A 48 10.27 -2.11 2.48
N VAL A 49 11.40 -2.33 3.16
CA VAL A 49 12.46 -1.32 3.34
C VAL A 49 13.73 -1.80 2.68
N ARG A 50 14.44 -0.90 2.01
CA ARG A 50 15.78 -1.17 1.48
C ARG A 50 16.80 -1.28 2.62
N PRO A 51 17.56 -2.39 2.76
CA PRO A 51 18.67 -2.46 3.69
C PRO A 51 19.85 -1.62 3.18
N GLY A 52 20.49 -0.87 4.09
CA GLY A 52 21.80 -0.24 3.83
C GLY A 52 21.81 1.19 3.27
N SER A 53 20.68 1.83 3.00
CA SER A 53 20.67 3.25 2.60
C SER A 53 20.16 4.15 3.72
N ALA A 54 20.94 5.16 4.08
CA ALA A 54 20.50 6.23 4.98
C ALA A 54 19.41 7.15 4.38
N SER A 55 18.67 6.76 3.32
CA SER A 55 17.89 7.70 2.50
C SER A 55 16.55 7.18 1.89
N LYS A 56 15.49 7.86 2.34
CA LYS A 56 14.31 8.44 1.65
C LYS A 56 13.30 7.59 0.83
N GLY A 57 13.62 6.40 0.32
CA GLY A 57 12.66 5.56 -0.41
C GLY A 57 12.08 4.40 0.41
N GLY A 58 10.78 4.08 0.27
CA GLY A 58 10.19 2.93 0.98
C GLY A 58 8.82 2.52 0.45
N MET A 59 8.42 1.28 0.71
CA MET A 59 7.12 0.75 0.30
C MET A 59 6.38 0.17 1.51
N GLU A 60 5.09 0.44 1.61
CA GLU A 60 4.21 -0.14 2.62
C GLU A 60 2.98 -0.72 1.94
N LEU A 61 2.77 -2.02 2.13
CA LEU A 61 1.70 -2.79 1.54
C LEU A 61 0.64 -3.12 2.60
N ILE A 62 -0.63 -2.90 2.27
CA ILE A 62 -1.82 -3.19 3.09
C ILE A 62 -2.69 -4.14 2.27
N ILE A 63 -2.59 -5.43 2.56
CA ILE A 63 -3.25 -6.49 1.78
C ILE A 63 -4.23 -7.30 2.61
N GLY A 64 -5.25 -7.80 1.95
CA GLY A 64 -6.25 -8.68 2.56
C GLY A 64 -7.60 -8.61 1.85
N PRO A 65 -8.60 -9.37 2.32
CA PRO A 65 -9.86 -9.51 1.63
C PRO A 65 -10.66 -8.20 1.60
N MET A 66 -11.70 -8.16 0.76
CA MET A 66 -12.70 -7.10 0.82
C MET A 66 -13.25 -6.96 2.25
N PHE A 67 -13.62 -5.73 2.65
CA PHE A 67 -14.14 -5.41 3.98
C PHE A 67 -13.16 -5.54 5.16
N ALA A 68 -11.88 -5.80 4.92
CA ALA A 68 -10.87 -5.78 5.97
C ALA A 68 -10.55 -4.36 6.50
N GLY A 69 -10.96 -3.29 5.81
CA GLY A 69 -10.66 -1.90 6.21
C GLY A 69 -9.35 -1.34 5.65
N LYS A 70 -8.87 -1.89 4.53
CA LYS A 70 -7.61 -1.47 3.86
C LYS A 70 -7.60 0.01 3.48
N THR A 71 -8.65 0.49 2.82
CA THR A 71 -8.81 1.92 2.45
C THR A 71 -8.75 2.82 3.70
N THR A 72 -9.40 2.43 4.79
CA THR A 72 -9.36 3.19 6.05
C THR A 72 -7.93 3.29 6.59
N GLU A 73 -7.18 2.19 6.56
CA GLU A 73 -5.78 2.18 7.00
C GLU A 73 -4.87 3.00 6.06
N LEU A 74 -5.06 2.90 4.74
CA LEU A 74 -4.33 3.70 3.76
C LEU A 74 -4.53 5.21 3.99
N LEU A 75 -5.78 5.63 4.19
CA LEU A 75 -6.11 7.02 4.49
C LEU A 75 -5.53 7.45 5.83
N ARG A 76 -5.61 6.62 6.87
CA ARG A 76 -5.02 6.89 8.18
C ARG A 76 -3.50 7.12 8.07
N ARG A 77 -2.79 6.28 7.31
CA ARG A 77 -1.34 6.45 7.08
C ARG A 77 -1.04 7.68 6.21
N SER A 78 -1.85 7.94 5.21
CA SER A 78 -1.73 9.14 4.37
C SER A 78 -1.82 10.42 5.21
N GLU A 79 -2.80 10.51 6.11
CA GLU A 79 -2.94 11.64 7.03
C GLU A 79 -1.77 11.77 8.02
N GLN A 80 -1.22 10.64 8.48
CA GLN A 80 0.01 10.68 9.30
C GLN A 80 1.20 11.25 8.54
N ARG A 81 1.35 10.89 7.26
CA ARG A 81 2.40 11.41 6.38
C ARG A 81 2.21 12.91 6.11
N ARG A 82 0.98 13.35 5.84
CA ARG A 82 0.63 14.78 5.72
C ARG A 82 0.93 15.56 7.00
N SER A 83 0.55 15.01 8.16
CA SER A 83 0.83 15.60 9.48
C SER A 83 2.33 15.71 9.78
N ALA A 84 3.14 14.85 9.18
CA ALA A 84 4.61 14.92 9.23
C ALA A 84 5.22 15.87 8.18
N GLY A 85 4.39 16.65 7.48
CA GLY A 85 4.83 17.63 6.48
C GLY A 85 5.10 17.07 5.09
N GLN A 86 4.76 15.81 4.82
CA GLN A 86 4.96 15.19 3.51
C GLN A 86 3.78 15.47 2.57
N ARG A 87 4.06 15.79 1.30
CA ARG A 87 3.02 15.94 0.27
C ARG A 87 2.59 14.55 -0.22
N VAL A 88 1.31 14.24 -0.09
CA VAL A 88 0.76 12.91 -0.41
C VAL A 88 -0.16 12.99 -1.63
N LEU A 89 0.18 12.22 -2.66
CA LEU A 89 -0.63 11.95 -3.83
C LEU A 89 -1.54 10.76 -3.53
N LEU A 90 -2.85 10.96 -3.50
CA LEU A 90 -3.81 9.88 -3.29
C LEU A 90 -4.43 9.45 -4.62
N VAL A 91 -4.42 8.14 -4.90
CA VAL A 91 -4.86 7.57 -6.17
C VAL A 91 -5.78 6.38 -5.91
N LYS A 92 -6.84 6.27 -6.70
CA LYS A 92 -7.77 5.13 -6.72
C LYS A 92 -7.99 4.65 -8.14
N SER A 93 -8.27 3.36 -8.29
CA SER A 93 -8.65 2.84 -9.60
C SER A 93 -10.04 3.35 -10.02
N SER A 94 -10.17 3.79 -11.28
CA SER A 94 -11.46 4.08 -11.89
C SER A 94 -12.17 2.83 -12.43
N VAL A 95 -11.49 1.68 -12.44
CA VAL A 95 -12.06 0.38 -12.83
C VAL A 95 -12.98 -0.16 -11.73
N ASP A 96 -12.70 0.17 -10.46
CA ASP A 96 -13.60 -0.20 -9.37
C ASP A 96 -14.86 0.67 -9.36
N THR A 97 -15.93 0.12 -9.93
CA THR A 97 -17.25 0.75 -10.02
C THR A 97 -18.20 0.32 -8.91
N ARG A 98 -17.77 -0.58 -8.02
CA ARG A 98 -18.62 -1.18 -6.96
C ARG A 98 -19.07 -0.15 -5.93
N TYR A 99 -18.33 0.96 -5.81
CA TYR A 99 -18.69 2.12 -4.99
C TYR A 99 -18.52 3.40 -5.82
N SER A 100 -19.41 3.60 -6.81
CA SER A 100 -19.31 4.68 -7.81
C SER A 100 -19.47 6.11 -7.28
N ARG A 101 -19.64 6.36 -5.97
CA ARG A 101 -19.96 7.72 -5.45
C ARG A 101 -19.52 8.05 -4.03
N VAL A 102 -18.67 7.25 -3.39
CA VAL A 102 -18.02 7.75 -2.16
C VAL A 102 -16.83 8.59 -2.62
N GLU A 103 -17.14 9.83 -2.99
CA GLU A 103 -16.20 10.93 -2.85
C GLU A 103 -15.46 10.70 -1.53
N ILE A 104 -14.14 10.61 -1.58
CA ILE A 104 -13.35 10.95 -0.41
C ILE A 104 -13.57 12.47 -0.30
N VAL A 105 -14.69 12.87 0.30
CA VAL A 105 -15.11 14.27 0.41
C VAL A 105 -14.10 14.96 1.29
N SER A 106 -13.12 15.61 0.68
CA SER A 106 -12.31 16.61 1.35
C SER A 106 -13.21 17.83 1.54
N HIS A 107 -13.58 18.13 2.78
CA HIS A 107 -14.42 19.28 3.13
C HIS A 107 -13.72 20.64 2.89
N ASP A 108 -12.41 20.68 2.63
CA ASP A 108 -11.67 21.93 2.50
C ASP A 108 -11.34 22.27 1.05
N GLN A 109 -11.83 23.44 0.62
CA GLN A 109 -11.71 24.05 -0.72
C GLN A 109 -10.26 24.43 -1.12
N LYS A 110 -9.25 23.70 -0.64
CA LYS A 110 -7.86 23.75 -1.12
C LYS A 110 -7.54 22.42 -1.78
N ARG A 111 -7.52 22.45 -3.11
CA ARG A 111 -7.33 21.31 -4.03
C ARG A 111 -6.08 20.47 -3.67
N GLU A 112 -6.30 19.26 -3.20
CA GLU A 112 -5.49 18.07 -3.50
C GLU A 112 -6.44 16.86 -3.58
N PRO A 113 -7.20 16.71 -4.68
CA PRO A 113 -8.22 15.68 -4.83
C PRO A 113 -7.60 14.31 -5.17
N CYS A 114 -8.23 13.24 -4.67
CA CYS A 114 -7.91 11.86 -5.04
C CYS A 114 -8.03 11.64 -6.57
N TYR A 115 -6.96 11.15 -7.21
CA TYR A 115 -6.94 10.86 -8.64
C TYR A 115 -7.64 9.52 -8.91
N SER A 116 -8.70 9.55 -9.72
CA SER A 116 -9.39 8.34 -10.19
C SER A 116 -8.94 8.01 -11.61
N MET A 117 -8.15 6.94 -11.78
CA MET A 117 -7.50 6.61 -13.05
C MET A 117 -7.37 5.10 -13.29
N LYS A 118 -7.07 4.70 -14.53
CA LYS A 118 -6.92 3.29 -14.91
C LYS A 118 -5.47 2.80 -14.82
N GLU A 119 -4.52 3.72 -14.98
CA GLU A 119 -3.07 3.46 -15.07
C GLU A 119 -2.34 4.54 -14.29
N LEU A 120 -1.21 4.19 -13.69
CA LEU A 120 -0.40 5.07 -12.84
C LEU A 120 0.71 5.79 -13.62
N SER A 121 1.11 5.29 -14.79
CA SER A 121 2.20 5.82 -15.60
C SER A 121 2.12 7.34 -15.88
N PRO A 122 0.95 7.99 -16.05
CA PRO A 122 0.90 9.45 -16.22
C PRO A 122 1.39 10.24 -15.01
N LEU A 123 1.34 9.64 -13.80
CA LEU A 123 1.80 10.26 -12.55
C LEU A 123 3.33 10.28 -12.43
N LEU A 124 4.06 9.65 -13.35
CA LEU A 124 5.53 9.67 -13.39
C LEU A 124 6.09 10.91 -14.11
N SER A 125 5.23 11.83 -14.56
CA SER A 125 5.69 13.11 -15.11
C SER A 125 6.47 13.92 -14.06
N GLU A 126 7.51 14.64 -14.50
CA GLU A 126 8.40 15.40 -13.61
C GLU A 126 7.64 16.41 -12.74
N ALA A 127 6.60 17.05 -13.30
CA ALA A 127 5.73 17.98 -12.57
C ALA A 127 5.06 17.30 -11.36
N ILE A 128 4.46 16.13 -11.56
CA ILE A 128 3.80 15.38 -10.48
C ILE A 128 4.84 14.82 -9.52
N VAL A 129 5.86 14.15 -10.05
CA VAL A 129 6.89 13.54 -9.21
C VAL A 129 7.51 14.58 -8.31
N SER A 130 7.92 15.75 -8.81
CA SER A 130 8.53 16.80 -7.98
C SER A 130 7.59 17.36 -6.90
N ASP A 131 6.27 17.23 -7.08
CA ASP A 131 5.26 17.79 -6.18
C ASP A 131 4.81 16.88 -5.03
N TYR A 132 5.17 15.60 -5.04
CA TYR A 132 4.75 14.68 -3.97
C TYR A 132 5.92 13.88 -3.40
N ASP A 133 5.85 13.57 -2.11
CA ASP A 133 6.84 12.74 -1.39
C ASP A 133 6.34 11.30 -1.23
N VAL A 134 5.02 11.13 -1.23
CA VAL A 134 4.34 9.86 -1.00
C VAL A 134 3.25 9.65 -2.05
N ALA A 135 3.22 8.47 -2.68
CA ALA A 135 2.07 8.01 -3.46
C ALA A 135 1.27 7.00 -2.62
N ALA A 136 -0.02 7.25 -2.41
CA ALA A 136 -0.95 6.36 -1.72
C ALA A 136 -1.95 5.80 -2.74
N ILE A 137 -1.89 4.49 -2.98
CA ILE A 137 -2.62 3.81 -4.05
C ILE A 137 -3.66 2.87 -3.42
N ASP A 138 -4.93 3.12 -3.69
CA ASP A 138 -6.04 2.26 -3.27
C ASP A 138 -6.52 1.37 -4.43
N GLU A 139 -7.08 0.22 -4.07
CA GLU A 139 -7.56 -0.80 -5.01
C GLU A 139 -6.48 -1.21 -6.03
N ALA A 140 -5.26 -1.39 -5.53
CA ALA A 140 -4.05 -1.53 -6.31
C ALA A 140 -4.08 -2.69 -7.32
N GLN A 141 -4.84 -3.74 -7.05
CA GLN A 141 -5.00 -4.91 -7.92
C GLN A 141 -5.57 -4.60 -9.30
N PHE A 142 -6.17 -3.41 -9.50
CA PHE A 142 -6.70 -2.99 -10.78
C PHE A 142 -5.72 -2.20 -11.65
N PHE A 143 -4.53 -1.84 -11.14
CA PHE A 143 -3.53 -1.13 -11.92
C PHE A 143 -2.59 -2.13 -12.62
N PRO A 144 -2.58 -2.18 -13.96
CA PRO A 144 -1.73 -3.10 -14.72
C PRO A 144 -0.26 -2.68 -14.75
N ASP A 145 0.05 -1.47 -14.30
CA ASP A 145 1.37 -0.86 -14.26
C ASP A 145 1.84 -0.57 -12.83
N LEU A 146 1.28 -1.28 -11.85
CA LEU A 146 1.56 -1.08 -10.42
C LEU A 146 3.03 -1.35 -10.09
N LEU A 147 3.59 -2.48 -10.53
CA LEU A 147 4.95 -2.88 -10.22
C LEU A 147 5.96 -1.89 -10.80
N SER A 148 5.81 -1.58 -12.10
CA SER A 148 6.72 -0.66 -12.79
C SER A 148 6.64 0.75 -12.19
N PHE A 149 5.45 1.24 -11.84
CA PHE A 149 5.27 2.50 -11.13
C PHE A 149 5.99 2.51 -9.77
N CYS A 150 5.80 1.46 -8.97
CA CYS A 150 6.39 1.37 -7.64
C CYS A 150 7.92 1.34 -7.69
N LEU A 151 8.50 0.58 -8.62
CA LEU A 151 9.94 0.54 -8.84
C LEU A 151 10.47 1.91 -9.27
N GLU A 152 9.83 2.61 -10.20
CA GLU A 152 10.25 3.97 -10.59
C GLU A 152 10.21 4.93 -9.39
N TRP A 153 9.10 4.96 -8.64
CA TRP A 153 8.87 5.88 -7.53
C TRP A 153 9.83 5.64 -6.35
N VAL A 154 10.07 4.38 -5.99
CA VAL A 154 10.93 4.02 -4.87
C VAL A 154 12.41 4.02 -5.29
N ASP A 155 12.73 3.40 -6.43
CA ASP A 155 14.11 3.08 -6.79
C ASP A 155 14.82 4.28 -7.41
N ARG A 156 14.13 5.01 -8.27
CA ARG A 156 14.71 6.16 -8.99
C ARG A 156 14.42 7.46 -8.28
N GLN A 157 13.16 7.68 -7.89
CA GLN A 157 12.76 8.94 -7.25
C GLN A 157 13.10 8.97 -5.74
N LYS A 158 13.42 7.82 -5.13
CA LYS A 158 13.74 7.69 -3.70
C LYS A 158 12.61 8.23 -2.81
N LYS A 159 11.37 7.89 -3.16
CA LYS A 159 10.14 8.33 -2.50
C LYS A 159 9.38 7.16 -1.88
N THR A 160 8.33 7.46 -1.12
CA THR A 160 7.53 6.45 -0.44
C THR A 160 6.29 6.08 -1.25
N VAL A 161 5.93 4.80 -1.29
CA VAL A 161 4.63 4.33 -1.79
C VAL A 161 3.88 3.59 -0.68
N LEU A 162 2.60 3.92 -0.50
CA LEU A 162 1.65 3.18 0.30
C LEU A 162 0.68 2.49 -0.66
N VAL A 163 0.53 1.17 -0.56
CA VAL A 163 -0.28 0.37 -1.48
C VAL A 163 -1.34 -0.37 -0.68
N ALA A 164 -2.61 -0.21 -1.03
CA ALA A 164 -3.71 -1.01 -0.52
C ALA A 164 -4.37 -1.80 -1.64
N GLY A 165 -4.51 -3.11 -1.45
CA GLY A 165 -5.04 -3.98 -2.50
C GLY A 165 -5.50 -5.34 -2.02
N LEU A 166 -6.16 -6.08 -2.91
CA LEU A 166 -6.52 -7.48 -2.69
C LEU A 166 -5.32 -8.38 -2.96
N ASP A 167 -5.14 -9.39 -2.12
CA ASP A 167 -4.18 -10.48 -2.33
C ASP A 167 -4.71 -11.51 -3.34
N ALA A 168 -6.02 -11.74 -3.38
CA ALA A 168 -6.65 -12.70 -4.29
C ALA A 168 -7.99 -12.24 -4.87
N ASP A 169 -8.34 -12.80 -6.04
CA ASP A 169 -9.63 -12.64 -6.71
C ASP A 169 -10.72 -13.54 -6.06
N CYS A 170 -11.94 -13.51 -6.60
CA CYS A 170 -13.04 -14.34 -6.10
C CYS A 170 -12.82 -15.85 -6.29
N GLU A 171 -11.91 -16.25 -7.19
CA GLU A 171 -11.48 -17.62 -7.44
C GLU A 171 -10.24 -18.02 -6.63
N ARG A 172 -9.78 -17.14 -5.72
CA ARG A 172 -8.56 -17.32 -4.89
C ARG A 172 -7.27 -17.39 -5.71
N ARG A 173 -7.24 -16.77 -6.88
CA ARG A 173 -6.03 -16.58 -7.68
C ARG A 173 -5.43 -15.21 -7.39
N LYS A 174 -4.14 -15.05 -7.68
CA LYS A 174 -3.44 -13.76 -7.62
C LYS A 174 -4.24 -12.70 -8.38
N PHE A 175 -4.46 -11.53 -7.75
CA PHE A 175 -5.17 -10.42 -8.34
C PHE A 175 -4.21 -9.28 -8.68
N GLY A 176 -3.98 -9.05 -9.99
CA GLY A 176 -3.10 -8.00 -10.47
C GLY A 176 -1.66 -8.20 -9.98
N GLU A 177 -0.93 -7.11 -9.81
CA GLU A 177 0.50 -7.14 -9.46
C GLU A 177 0.77 -6.91 -7.97
N VAL A 178 -0.27 -6.87 -7.12
CA VAL A 178 -0.15 -6.52 -5.68
C VAL A 178 0.82 -7.45 -4.95
N LEU A 179 0.77 -8.75 -5.24
CA LEU A 179 1.66 -9.75 -4.64
C LEU A 179 3.06 -9.78 -5.26
N ASP A 180 3.29 -9.10 -6.40
CA ASP A 180 4.63 -8.98 -6.99
C ASP A 180 5.49 -7.93 -6.28
N LEU A 181 4.86 -7.14 -5.39
CA LEU A 181 5.53 -6.14 -4.57
C LEU A 181 6.17 -6.72 -3.30
N ALA A 182 5.79 -7.95 -2.90
CA ALA A 182 6.07 -8.54 -1.58
C ALA A 182 7.39 -9.35 -1.49
#